data_AF-A0A7S3RUQ5-F1
#
_entry.id   AF-A0A7S3RUQ5-F1
#
_cell.length_a   1.000
_cell.length_b   1.000
_cell.length_c   1.000
_cell.angle_alpha   90.00
_cell.angle_beta   90.00
_cell.angle_gamma   90.00
#
_symmetry.space_group_name_H-M   'P 1'
#
loop_
_entity.id
_entity.type
_entity.pdbx_description
1 polymer ?
#
loop_
_entity_poly.entity_id
_entity_poly.type
_entity_poly.pdbx_seq_one_letter_code
_entity_poly.pdbx_strand_id
1 'polypeptide(L)'
;QRASSPAPGCCCSPVHSRMVQTRSAAAQRRTLAQILPWPLYLPNLIGYVRVITMVAAMLESDPASEKAMWLLLLSLALDYIDGPCARAFDMCTQFGDLLDHYTDHVSMFWLVYITSTSTVNVAVNAAHAVVACGYMARCGHYFKHSSGGNFVTRLVEENNYFNMPAMLWNANTVLIPFVKMSYHIEKGLPQNDSTLLINIFDALGGLVTLSYTVAVCLPPDGRSRKGK
;
A
#
# COMPACT_ATOMS: atom_id res chain seq x y z
N GLN A 1 -59.10 -43.19 -43.64
CA GLN A 1 -57.86 -43.36 -42.83
C GLN A 1 -56.73 -42.66 -43.57
N ARG A 2 -55.78 -42.00 -42.88
CA ARG A 2 -54.77 -41.13 -43.54
C ARG A 2 -53.67 -41.94 -44.24
N ALA A 3 -53.13 -41.38 -45.32
CA ALA A 3 -51.93 -41.85 -45.99
C ALA A 3 -50.96 -40.68 -46.29
N SER A 4 -49.66 -41.02 -46.35
CA SER A 4 -48.53 -40.32 -47.00
C SER A 4 -48.12 -38.89 -46.59
N SER A 5 -46.79 -38.73 -46.44
CA SER A 5 -46.03 -37.50 -46.18
C SER A 5 -45.94 -36.54 -47.39
N PRO A 6 -45.32 -35.36 -47.20
CA PRO A 6 -44.06 -35.11 -47.91
C PRO A 6 -42.96 -34.39 -47.09
N ALA A 7 -41.71 -34.51 -47.55
CA ALA A 7 -40.57 -33.60 -47.29
C ALA A 7 -40.41 -32.66 -48.53
N PRO A 8 -39.65 -31.54 -48.58
CA PRO A 8 -38.39 -31.17 -47.88
C PRO A 8 -38.48 -29.80 -47.14
N GLY A 9 -37.44 -29.12 -46.64
CA GLY A 9 -36.01 -29.42 -46.42
C GLY A 9 -35.11 -28.16 -46.39
N CYS A 10 -33.81 -28.33 -46.12
CA CYS A 10 -32.68 -27.36 -46.17
C CYS A 10 -32.83 -25.97 -45.50
N CYS A 11 -32.09 -25.76 -44.40
CA CYS A 11 -31.45 -24.47 -44.09
C CYS A 11 -30.23 -24.69 -43.18
N CYS A 12 -29.04 -24.74 -43.77
CA CYS A 12 -27.77 -24.73 -43.04
C CYS A 12 -27.44 -23.30 -42.58
N SER A 13 -27.08 -23.13 -41.31
CA SER A 13 -26.48 -21.89 -40.78
C SER A 13 -25.32 -22.22 -39.84
N PRO A 14 -24.05 -21.90 -40.20
CA PRO A 14 -22.90 -22.21 -39.36
C PRO A 14 -22.69 -21.14 -38.28
N VAL A 15 -23.31 -21.32 -37.12
CA VAL A 15 -23.10 -20.43 -35.95
C VAL A 15 -22.15 -21.08 -34.93
N HIS A 16 -20.92 -21.39 -35.36
CA HIS A 16 -19.93 -22.05 -34.49
C HIS A 16 -18.47 -21.66 -34.81
N SER A 17 -18.12 -20.37 -34.67
CA SER A 17 -16.71 -19.93 -34.91
C SER A 17 -16.22 -18.71 -34.12
N ARG A 18 -17.00 -18.10 -33.20
CA ARG A 18 -16.62 -16.81 -32.56
C ARG A 18 -16.49 -16.81 -31.03
N MET A 19 -16.69 -17.93 -30.34
CA MET A 19 -16.58 -18.04 -28.87
C MET A 19 -15.33 -18.77 -28.33
N VAL A 20 -14.52 -19.39 -29.19
CA VAL A 20 -13.35 -20.19 -28.76
C VAL A 20 -12.09 -19.34 -28.57
N GLN A 21 -11.90 -18.28 -29.37
CA GLN A 21 -10.67 -17.48 -29.36
C GLN A 21 -10.51 -16.52 -28.16
N THR A 22 -11.60 -16.11 -27.51
CA THR A 22 -11.51 -15.21 -26.32
C THR A 22 -11.11 -15.95 -25.05
N ARG A 23 -11.42 -17.25 -24.94
CA ARG A 23 -11.04 -18.09 -23.79
C ARG A 23 -9.55 -18.43 -23.77
N SER A 24 -8.92 -18.64 -24.93
CA SER A 24 -7.50 -19.01 -24.98
C SER A 24 -6.59 -17.89 -24.48
N ALA A 25 -6.77 -16.64 -24.91
CA ALA A 25 -5.90 -15.53 -24.50
C ALA A 25 -5.90 -15.30 -22.97
N ALA A 26 -7.05 -15.42 -22.30
CA ALA A 26 -7.15 -15.29 -20.85
C ALA A 26 -6.56 -16.51 -20.10
N ALA A 27 -6.84 -17.74 -20.58
CA ALA A 27 -6.26 -18.96 -20.01
C ALA A 27 -4.73 -19.05 -20.22
N GLN A 28 -4.23 -18.53 -21.34
CA GLN A 28 -2.81 -18.56 -21.72
C GLN A 28 -1.99 -17.42 -21.10
N ARG A 29 -2.64 -16.32 -20.69
CA ARG A 29 -2.03 -15.33 -19.78
C ARG A 29 -1.85 -15.90 -18.38
N ARG A 30 -2.81 -16.69 -17.87
CA ARG A 30 -2.69 -17.37 -16.58
C ARG A 30 -1.51 -18.36 -16.53
N THR A 31 -1.30 -19.15 -17.59
CA THR A 31 -0.22 -20.15 -17.57
C THR A 31 1.18 -19.56 -17.56
N LEU A 32 1.47 -18.51 -18.34
CA LEU A 32 2.80 -17.87 -18.32
C LEU A 32 3.11 -17.19 -16.98
N ALA A 33 2.10 -16.60 -16.35
CA ALA A 33 2.21 -15.99 -15.03
C ALA A 33 2.46 -17.03 -13.91
N GLN A 34 1.81 -18.20 -14.00
CA GLN A 34 1.80 -19.23 -12.94
C GLN A 34 2.89 -20.33 -13.10
N ILE A 35 3.83 -20.21 -14.04
CA ILE A 35 5.01 -21.09 -14.12
C ILE A 35 6.08 -20.70 -13.08
N LEU A 36 6.13 -19.42 -12.69
CA LEU A 36 7.09 -18.92 -11.72
C LEU A 36 6.66 -19.31 -10.29
N PRO A 37 7.61 -19.59 -9.37
CA PRO A 37 7.29 -19.73 -7.96
C PRO A 37 6.82 -18.37 -7.40
N TRP A 38 5.98 -18.40 -6.36
CA TRP A 38 5.37 -17.19 -5.79
C TRP A 38 6.33 -16.03 -5.44
N PRO A 39 7.60 -16.23 -5.01
CA PRO A 39 8.50 -15.10 -4.75
C PRO A 39 8.87 -14.32 -6.02
N LEU A 40 8.78 -14.96 -7.20
CA LEU A 40 9.14 -14.38 -8.50
C LEU A 40 7.92 -13.87 -9.28
N TYR A 41 6.74 -13.79 -8.65
CA TYR A 41 5.59 -13.13 -9.25
C TYR A 41 5.89 -11.63 -9.49
N LEU A 42 5.40 -11.09 -10.61
CA LEU A 42 5.70 -9.72 -11.05
C LEU A 42 5.46 -8.64 -9.95
N PRO A 43 4.37 -8.67 -9.15
CA PRO A 43 4.18 -7.71 -8.05
C PRO A 43 5.25 -7.83 -6.97
N ASN A 44 5.67 -9.05 -6.61
CA ASN A 44 6.70 -9.28 -5.61
C ASN A 44 8.08 -8.80 -6.11
N LEU A 45 8.36 -8.95 -7.41
CA LEU A 45 9.55 -8.37 -8.04
C LEU A 45 9.54 -6.84 -8.00
N ILE A 46 8.40 -6.20 -8.24
CA ILE A 46 8.23 -4.74 -8.08
C ILE A 46 8.50 -4.34 -6.62
N GLY A 47 7.95 -5.07 -5.66
CA GLY A 47 8.20 -4.88 -4.23
C GLY A 47 9.69 -5.01 -3.85
N TYR A 48 10.44 -5.95 -4.45
CA TYR A 48 11.90 -6.02 -4.23
C TYR A 48 12.63 -4.81 -4.80
N VAL A 49 12.27 -4.33 -5.99
CA VAL A 49 12.86 -3.11 -6.57
C VAL A 49 12.56 -1.90 -5.69
N ARG A 50 11.32 -1.76 -5.19
CA ARG A 50 10.91 -0.73 -4.22
C ARG A 50 11.81 -0.74 -2.97
N VAL A 51 11.99 -1.90 -2.32
CA VAL A 51 12.88 -2.04 -1.15
C VAL A 51 14.32 -1.64 -1.50
N ILE A 52 14.85 -2.06 -2.65
CA ILE A 52 16.20 -1.69 -3.09
C ILE A 52 16.31 -0.18 -3.31
N THR A 53 15.32 0.47 -3.93
CA THR A 53 15.32 1.93 -4.15
C THR A 53 15.19 2.72 -2.84
N MET A 54 14.36 2.25 -1.90
CA MET A 54 14.24 2.84 -0.57
C MET A 54 15.56 2.75 0.20
N VAL A 55 16.16 1.56 0.26
CA VAL A 55 17.44 1.34 0.97
C VAL A 55 18.57 2.14 0.30
N ALA A 56 18.59 2.23 -1.03
CA ALA A 56 19.56 3.07 -1.73
C ALA A 56 19.43 4.56 -1.34
N ALA A 57 18.22 5.09 -1.19
CA ALA A 57 18.00 6.45 -0.71
C ALA A 57 18.46 6.65 0.76
N MET A 58 18.18 5.67 1.62
CA MET A 58 18.59 5.69 3.04
C MET A 58 20.12 5.64 3.23
N LEU A 59 20.84 5.11 2.26
CA LEU A 59 22.30 4.98 2.27
C LEU A 59 23.05 6.16 1.62
N GLU A 60 22.34 7.15 1.06
CA GLU A 60 22.99 8.36 0.57
C GLU A 60 23.63 9.15 1.73
N SER A 61 24.81 9.73 1.47
CA SER A 61 25.57 10.50 2.47
C SER A 61 24.84 11.77 2.95
N ASP A 62 23.95 12.30 2.11
CA ASP A 62 22.96 13.31 2.48
C ASP A 62 21.55 12.71 2.27
N PRO A 63 20.82 12.43 3.38
CA PRO A 63 19.48 11.86 3.34
C PRO A 63 18.43 12.70 2.59
N ALA A 64 18.64 14.01 2.40
CA ALA A 64 17.75 14.87 1.63
C ALA A 64 18.37 15.38 0.32
N SER A 65 19.40 14.69 -0.18
CA SER A 65 19.94 14.93 -1.52
C SER A 65 18.87 14.71 -2.60
N GLU A 66 19.02 15.39 -3.74
CA GLU A 66 18.10 15.24 -4.88
C GLU A 66 17.98 13.76 -5.32
N LYS A 67 19.09 13.02 -5.27
CA LYS A 67 19.13 11.58 -5.59
C LYS A 67 18.33 10.75 -4.57
N ALA A 68 18.46 11.01 -3.27
CA ALA A 68 17.65 10.33 -2.25
C ALA A 68 16.16 10.63 -2.45
N MET A 69 15.80 11.88 -2.74
CA MET A 69 14.42 12.27 -3.03
C MET A 69 13.85 11.55 -4.26
N TRP A 70 14.58 11.50 -5.38
CA TRP A 70 14.13 10.77 -6.58
C TRP A 70 14.00 9.26 -6.37
N LEU A 71 14.92 8.65 -5.60
CA LEU A 71 14.84 7.23 -5.25
C LEU A 71 13.64 6.92 -4.35
N LEU A 72 13.30 7.80 -3.40
CA LEU A 72 12.10 7.68 -2.55
C LEU A 72 10.81 7.89 -3.34
N LEU A 73 10.78 8.87 -4.26
CA LEU A 73 9.64 9.07 -5.17
C LEU A 73 9.44 7.87 -6.12
N LEU A 74 10.52 7.27 -6.62
CA LEU A 74 10.45 6.02 -7.39
C LEU A 74 9.93 4.86 -6.53
N SER A 75 10.41 4.73 -5.29
CA SER A 75 9.92 3.74 -4.33
C SER A 75 8.41 3.86 -4.10
N LEU A 76 7.90 5.08 -3.89
CA LEU A 76 6.47 5.38 -3.71
C LEU A 76 5.65 5.17 -5.00
N ALA A 77 6.24 5.39 -6.18
CA ALA A 77 5.59 5.10 -7.44
C ALA A 77 5.46 3.58 -7.70
N LEU A 78 6.46 2.79 -7.29
CA LEU A 78 6.44 1.33 -7.41
C LEU A 78 5.42 0.70 -6.47
N ASP A 79 5.33 1.19 -5.23
CA ASP A 79 4.28 0.88 -4.26
C ASP A 79 2.87 1.00 -4.87
N TYR A 80 2.54 2.20 -5.37
CA TYR A 80 1.22 2.48 -5.95
C TYR A 80 0.86 1.54 -7.12
N ILE A 81 1.85 0.95 -7.80
CA ILE A 81 1.70 0.08 -8.97
C ILE A 81 1.61 -1.41 -8.58
N ASP A 82 2.28 -1.87 -7.51
CA ASP A 82 2.39 -3.30 -7.19
C ASP A 82 1.03 -3.96 -6.88
N GLY A 83 0.20 -3.32 -6.06
CA GLY A 83 -1.14 -3.79 -5.70
C GLY A 83 -2.11 -3.86 -6.89
N PRO A 84 -2.24 -2.81 -7.73
CA PRO A 84 -2.97 -2.89 -9.00
C PRO A 84 -2.46 -4.00 -9.92
N CYS A 85 -1.15 -4.19 -10.05
CA CYS A 85 -0.58 -5.31 -10.81
C CYS A 85 -0.97 -6.67 -10.22
N ALA A 86 -0.88 -6.85 -8.90
CA ALA A 86 -1.26 -8.10 -8.23
C ALA A 86 -2.72 -8.48 -8.50
N ARG A 87 -3.63 -7.51 -8.44
CA ARG A 87 -5.05 -7.69 -8.76
C ARG A 87 -5.31 -7.93 -10.25
N ALA A 88 -4.59 -7.25 -11.14
CA ALA A 88 -4.75 -7.40 -12.58
C ALA A 88 -4.25 -8.75 -13.12
N PHE A 89 -3.24 -9.35 -12.47
CA PHE A 89 -2.63 -10.62 -12.89
C PHE A 89 -3.08 -11.85 -12.07
N ASP A 90 -3.98 -11.70 -11.09
CA ASP A 90 -4.42 -12.80 -10.21
C ASP A 90 -3.21 -13.39 -9.42
N MET A 91 -2.32 -12.50 -8.97
CA MET A 91 -0.99 -12.77 -8.40
C MET A 91 -0.81 -12.26 -6.97
N CYS A 92 -1.90 -11.99 -6.24
CA CYS A 92 -1.84 -11.57 -4.85
C CYS A 92 -1.21 -12.66 -3.97
N THR A 93 -0.25 -12.28 -3.11
CA THR A 93 0.37 -13.19 -2.14
C THR A 93 0.44 -12.53 -0.76
N GLN A 94 0.25 -13.33 0.30
CA GLN A 94 0.37 -12.86 1.69
C GLN A 94 1.78 -12.31 1.99
N PHE A 95 2.81 -12.86 1.35
CA PHE A 95 4.17 -12.34 1.46
C PHE A 95 4.30 -10.94 0.86
N GLY A 96 3.76 -10.72 -0.35
CA GLY A 96 3.79 -9.40 -1.01
C GLY A 96 3.03 -8.35 -0.20
N ASP A 97 1.84 -8.70 0.28
CA ASP A 97 1.02 -7.87 1.18
C ASP A 97 1.77 -7.49 2.46
N LEU A 98 2.45 -8.44 3.11
CA LEU A 98 3.28 -8.13 4.28
C LEU A 98 4.49 -7.26 3.93
N LEU A 99 5.22 -7.59 2.86
CA LEU A 99 6.43 -6.88 2.44
C LEU A 99 6.14 -5.41 2.15
N ASP A 100 5.03 -5.15 1.47
CA ASP A 100 4.47 -3.82 1.24
C ASP A 100 4.32 -3.05 2.56
N HIS A 101 3.45 -3.52 3.46
CA HIS A 101 3.17 -2.84 4.71
C HIS A 101 4.43 -2.67 5.60
N TYR A 102 5.38 -3.62 5.61
CA TYR A 102 6.67 -3.42 6.30
C TYR A 102 7.49 -2.27 5.70
N THR A 103 7.54 -2.19 4.37
CA THR A 103 8.33 -1.18 3.63
C THR A 103 7.75 0.22 3.83
N ASP A 104 6.42 0.34 3.88
CA ASP A 104 5.73 1.59 4.25
C ASP A 104 6.09 2.07 5.65
N HIS A 105 5.98 1.23 6.67
CA HIS A 105 6.26 1.66 8.05
C HIS A 105 7.73 2.05 8.25
N VAL A 106 8.65 1.39 7.53
CA VAL A 106 10.08 1.73 7.53
C VAL A 106 10.36 3.06 6.80
N SER A 107 9.78 3.26 5.61
CA SER A 107 9.98 4.50 4.83
C SER A 107 9.32 5.72 5.49
N MET A 108 8.08 5.59 5.98
CA MET A 108 7.37 6.63 6.73
C MET A 108 8.12 7.04 8.00
N PHE A 109 8.60 6.08 8.79
CA PHE A 109 9.40 6.39 9.98
C PHE A 109 10.71 7.10 9.61
N TRP A 110 11.41 6.66 8.56
CA TRP A 110 12.65 7.28 8.11
C TRP A 110 12.47 8.73 7.67
N LEU A 111 11.42 9.01 6.88
CA LEU A 111 11.04 10.35 6.45
C LEU A 111 10.80 11.29 7.65
N VAL A 112 10.10 10.81 8.68
CA VAL A 112 9.90 11.56 9.94
C VAL A 112 11.23 11.74 10.69
N TYR A 113 12.07 10.70 10.76
CA TYR A 113 13.33 10.73 11.49
C TYR A 113 14.32 11.78 10.95
N ILE A 114 14.44 11.93 9.62
CA ILE A 114 15.38 12.89 9.01
C ILE A 114 14.84 14.32 8.93
N THR A 115 13.51 14.53 8.93
CA THR A 115 12.90 15.86 8.70
C THR A 115 12.16 16.45 9.90
N SER A 116 11.87 15.70 10.96
CA SER A 116 11.09 16.21 12.09
C SER A 116 11.97 16.82 13.18
N THR A 117 11.58 18.00 13.64
CA THR A 117 12.25 18.77 14.70
C THR A 117 11.86 18.29 16.10
N SER A 118 10.70 17.62 16.21
CA SER A 118 10.11 17.19 17.45
C SER A 118 10.55 15.78 17.80
N THR A 119 11.39 15.66 18.83
CA THR A 119 11.80 14.36 19.40
C THR A 119 10.61 13.51 19.84
N VAL A 120 9.51 14.15 20.27
CA VAL A 120 8.25 13.46 20.58
C VAL A 120 7.61 12.87 19.32
N ASN A 121 7.57 13.62 18.21
CA ASN A 121 7.00 13.13 16.95
C ASN A 121 7.81 11.96 16.38
N VAL A 122 9.15 12.03 16.43
CA VAL A 122 10.04 10.93 16.06
C VAL A 122 9.81 9.71 16.96
N ALA A 123 9.72 9.89 18.29
CA ALA A 123 9.47 8.80 19.23
C ALA A 123 8.11 8.12 19.04
N VAL A 124 7.05 8.90 18.75
CA VAL A 124 5.71 8.37 18.46
C VAL A 124 5.70 7.57 17.17
N ASN A 125 6.30 8.07 16.08
CA ASN A 125 6.37 7.36 14.81
C ASN A 125 7.27 6.10 14.91
N ALA A 126 8.36 6.15 15.68
CA ALA A 126 9.18 4.98 16.00
C ALA A 126 8.38 3.90 16.74
N ALA A 127 7.64 4.30 17.78
CA ALA A 127 6.78 3.39 18.54
C ALA A 127 5.69 2.78 17.66
N HIS A 128 5.08 3.59 16.77
CA HIS A 128 4.09 3.10 15.81
C HIS A 128 4.66 2.04 14.86
N ALA A 129 5.80 2.33 14.22
CA ALA A 129 6.46 1.40 13.32
C ALA A 129 6.85 0.08 14.03
N VAL A 130 7.38 0.15 15.25
CA VAL A 130 7.72 -1.05 16.05
C VAL A 130 6.47 -1.87 16.39
N VAL A 131 5.38 -1.22 16.81
CA VAL A 131 4.12 -1.89 17.13
C VAL A 131 3.48 -2.53 15.89
N ALA A 132 3.50 -1.82 14.76
CA ALA A 132 2.98 -2.33 13.48
C ALA A 132 3.76 -3.53 12.96
N CYS A 133 5.09 -3.42 12.89
CA CYS A 133 5.97 -4.52 12.50
C CYS A 133 5.85 -5.71 13.46
N GLY A 134 5.78 -5.47 14.77
CA GLY A 134 5.60 -6.51 15.78
C GLY A 134 4.28 -7.25 15.67
N TYR A 135 3.19 -6.56 15.33
CA TYR A 135 1.89 -7.19 15.06
C TYR A 135 1.93 -8.02 13.78
N MET A 136 2.44 -7.46 12.68
CA MET A 136 2.55 -8.19 11.41
C MET A 136 3.39 -9.46 11.55
N ALA A 137 4.48 -9.41 12.32
CA ALA A 137 5.33 -10.57 12.60
C ALA A 137 4.62 -11.64 13.44
N ARG A 138 3.70 -11.24 14.32
CA ARG A 138 2.91 -12.14 15.18
C ARG A 138 1.68 -12.74 14.49
N CYS A 139 0.96 -11.94 13.71
CA CYS A 139 -0.35 -12.27 13.17
C CYS A 139 -0.28 -12.72 11.69
N GLY A 140 0.80 -12.39 10.98
CA GLY A 140 0.96 -12.73 9.56
C GLY A 140 0.09 -11.90 8.61
N HIS A 141 -0.53 -10.81 9.08
CA HIS A 141 -1.29 -9.86 8.26
C HIS A 141 -1.27 -8.47 8.92
N TYR A 142 -1.58 -7.43 8.14
CA TYR A 142 -1.72 -6.06 8.65
C TYR A 142 -3.08 -5.82 9.36
N PHE A 143 -3.20 -4.76 10.17
CA PHE A 143 -4.37 -4.47 11.01
C PHE A 143 -5.68 -4.35 10.22
N LYS A 144 -5.62 -3.72 9.05
CA LYS A 144 -6.69 -3.59 8.05
C LYS A 144 -7.39 -4.91 7.69
N HIS A 145 -6.67 -6.03 7.78
CA HIS A 145 -7.20 -7.38 7.51
C HIS A 145 -7.75 -8.09 8.76
N SER A 146 -7.58 -7.50 9.95
CA SER A 146 -8.24 -7.95 11.17
C SER A 146 -9.74 -7.67 11.12
N SER A 147 -10.55 -8.73 11.22
CA SER A 147 -12.02 -8.66 11.35
C SER A 147 -12.50 -7.97 12.63
N GLY A 148 -11.58 -7.49 13.46
CA GLY A 148 -11.81 -6.85 14.75
C GLY A 148 -11.18 -5.47 14.94
N GLY A 149 -10.75 -4.74 13.89
CA GLY A 149 -10.29 -3.35 14.08
C GLY A 149 -11.33 -2.51 14.84
N ASN A 150 -10.90 -1.63 15.75
CA ASN A 150 -11.81 -0.72 16.47
C ASN A 150 -12.10 0.55 15.65
N PHE A 151 -12.98 1.42 16.15
CA PHE A 151 -13.35 2.66 15.44
C PHE A 151 -12.15 3.51 15.01
N VAL A 152 -11.12 3.65 15.85
CA VAL A 152 -9.97 4.51 15.56
C VAL A 152 -9.08 3.92 14.47
N THR A 153 -8.78 2.61 14.51
CA THR A 153 -7.98 1.99 13.44
C THR A 153 -8.70 2.09 12.10
N ARG A 154 -10.00 1.79 12.06
CA ARG A 154 -10.82 1.92 10.84
C ARG A 154 -10.81 3.35 10.29
N LEU A 155 -10.96 4.35 11.16
CA LEU A 155 -11.01 5.76 10.75
C LEU A 155 -9.67 6.23 10.15
N VAL A 156 -8.54 5.73 10.66
CA VAL A 156 -7.20 6.07 10.11
C VAL A 156 -6.86 5.26 8.87
N GLU A 157 -7.28 3.99 8.80
CA GLU A 157 -7.03 3.07 7.67
C GLU A 157 -8.03 3.20 6.50
N GLU A 158 -9.10 3.98 6.69
CA GLU A 158 -10.05 4.32 5.62
C GLU A 158 -9.30 4.99 4.47
N ASN A 159 -9.30 4.35 3.29
CA ASN A 159 -8.67 4.85 2.07
C ASN A 159 -9.51 5.98 1.44
N ASN A 160 -9.80 6.99 2.25
CA ASN A 160 -10.61 8.15 1.97
C ASN A 160 -9.81 9.39 2.39
N TYR A 161 -9.09 9.99 1.44
CA TYR A 161 -8.27 11.17 1.67
C TYR A 161 -9.07 12.43 2.05
N PHE A 162 -10.41 12.38 2.01
CA PHE A 162 -11.28 13.41 2.59
C PHE A 162 -11.54 13.21 4.09
N ASN A 163 -11.06 12.11 4.68
CA ASN A 163 -11.12 11.88 6.11
C ASN A 163 -9.91 12.52 6.82
N MET A 164 -10.19 13.45 7.75
CA MET A 164 -9.17 14.29 8.37
C MET A 164 -8.04 13.51 9.07
N PRO A 165 -8.27 12.42 9.84
CA PRO A 165 -7.19 11.69 10.51
C PRO A 165 -6.24 10.98 9.54
N ALA A 166 -6.77 10.29 8.52
CA ALA A 166 -5.97 9.62 7.50
C ALA A 166 -5.11 10.63 6.70
N MET A 167 -5.66 11.81 6.40
CA MET A 167 -4.92 12.89 5.76
C MET A 167 -3.84 13.49 6.70
N LEU A 168 -4.14 13.70 7.99
CA LEU A 168 -3.18 14.24 8.97
C LEU A 168 -2.02 13.27 9.24
N TRP A 169 -2.30 11.96 9.28
CA TRP A 169 -1.27 10.93 9.41
C TRP A 169 -0.31 10.96 8.21
N ASN A 170 -0.84 10.81 6.99
CA ASN A 170 -0.05 10.89 5.75
C ASN A 170 0.66 12.26 5.57
N ALA A 171 0.07 13.34 6.07
CA ALA A 171 0.70 14.65 6.04
C ALA A 171 2.00 14.68 6.88
N ASN A 172 1.96 14.11 8.08
CA ASN A 172 3.11 14.02 8.99
C ASN A 172 4.16 12.99 8.55
N THR A 173 3.74 11.83 8.03
CA THR A 173 4.66 10.74 7.66
C THR A 173 5.26 10.85 6.26
N VAL A 174 4.60 11.54 5.33
CA VAL A 174 5.00 11.57 3.92
C VAL A 174 5.07 12.99 3.36
N LEU A 175 3.96 13.75 3.39
CA LEU A 175 3.87 15.02 2.66
C LEU A 175 4.82 16.09 3.21
N ILE A 176 4.81 16.33 4.54
CA ILE A 176 5.66 17.32 5.20
C ILE A 176 7.14 16.97 5.03
N PRO A 177 7.59 15.71 5.25
CA PRO A 177 8.95 15.30 4.92
C PRO A 177 9.37 15.62 3.48
N PHE A 178 8.58 15.25 2.46
CA PHE A 178 8.92 15.57 1.07
C PHE A 178 8.97 17.08 0.79
N VAL A 179 8.06 17.88 1.39
CA VAL A 179 8.12 19.35 1.30
C VAL A 179 9.40 19.89 1.94
N LYS A 180 9.78 19.41 3.12
CA LYS A 180 11.03 19.81 3.80
C LYS A 180 12.27 19.46 2.97
N MET A 181 12.32 18.25 2.39
CA MET A 181 13.40 17.83 1.49
C MET A 181 13.47 18.72 0.24
N SER A 182 12.34 19.01 -0.41
CA SER A 182 12.28 19.91 -1.57
C SER A 182 12.81 21.31 -1.24
N TYR A 183 12.42 21.89 -0.10
CA TYR A 183 12.93 23.20 0.35
C TYR A 183 14.41 23.16 0.75
N HIS A 184 14.91 22.05 1.31
CA HIS A 184 16.33 21.84 1.56
C HIS A 184 17.14 21.89 0.26
N ILE A 185 16.72 21.14 -0.76
CA ILE A 185 17.36 21.11 -2.08
C ILE A 185 17.31 22.48 -2.78
N GLU A 186 16.14 23.12 -2.80
CA GLU A 186 15.94 24.36 -3.54
C GLU A 186 16.54 25.63 -2.89
N LYS A 187 16.63 25.66 -1.55
CA LYS A 187 16.95 26.87 -0.78
C LYS A 187 18.12 26.70 0.18
N GLY A 188 18.66 25.48 0.35
CA GLY A 188 19.73 25.19 1.31
C GLY A 188 19.30 25.31 2.77
N LEU A 189 17.99 25.33 3.06
CA LEU A 189 17.47 25.42 4.44
C LEU A 189 17.75 24.13 5.21
N PRO A 190 18.11 24.17 6.50
CA PRO A 190 18.28 22.95 7.29
C PRO A 190 17.04 22.05 7.26
N GLN A 191 17.24 20.73 7.17
CA GLN A 191 16.14 19.73 7.09
C GLN A 191 15.25 19.75 8.34
N ASN A 192 15.81 20.22 9.46
CA ASN A 192 15.17 20.44 10.75
C ASN A 192 14.78 21.91 11.00
N ASP A 193 14.72 22.76 9.97
CA ASP A 193 14.03 24.05 10.07
C ASP A 193 12.54 23.85 9.78
N SER A 194 11.66 24.62 10.43
CA SER A 194 10.21 24.43 10.32
C SER A 194 9.42 25.67 10.73
N THR A 195 8.46 26.05 9.90
CA THR A 195 7.52 27.13 10.22
C THR A 195 6.53 26.70 11.31
N LEU A 196 5.91 27.68 11.99
CA LEU A 196 4.86 27.40 12.97
C LEU A 196 3.70 26.57 12.38
N LEU A 197 3.34 26.82 11.11
CA LEU A 197 2.30 26.07 10.42
C LEU A 197 2.66 24.58 10.27
N ILE A 198 3.89 24.31 9.83
CA ILE A 198 4.43 22.94 9.72
C ILE A 198 4.44 22.26 11.09
N ASN A 199 4.91 22.94 12.14
CA ASN A 199 4.95 22.39 13.51
C ASN A 199 3.54 22.05 14.05
N ILE A 200 2.51 22.83 13.69
CA ILE A 200 1.12 22.52 14.05
C ILE A 200 0.64 21.25 13.35
N PHE A 201 0.89 21.09 12.04
CA PHE A 201 0.50 19.87 11.33
C PHE A 201 1.31 18.64 11.76
N ASP A 202 2.62 18.78 12.04
CA ASP A 202 3.44 17.71 12.61
C ASP A 202 2.93 17.27 13.99
N ALA A 203 2.50 18.21 14.84
CA ALA A 203 1.90 17.89 16.13
C ALA A 203 0.52 17.21 15.99
N LEU A 204 -0.34 17.68 15.09
CA LEU A 204 -1.66 17.08 14.85
C LEU A 204 -1.54 15.67 14.25
N GLY A 205 -0.67 15.46 13.27
CA GLY A 205 -0.40 14.14 12.70
C GLY A 205 0.24 13.20 13.71
N GLY A 206 1.22 13.68 14.51
CA GLY A 206 1.79 12.90 15.61
C GLY A 206 0.77 12.49 16.67
N LEU A 207 -0.23 13.33 16.98
CA LEU A 207 -1.36 12.95 17.85
C LEU A 207 -2.24 11.86 17.22
N VAL A 208 -2.48 11.91 15.90
CA VAL A 208 -3.17 10.82 15.19
C VAL A 208 -2.34 9.53 15.26
N THR A 209 -1.04 9.58 14.95
CA THR A 209 -0.13 8.42 15.04
C THR A 209 -0.12 7.81 16.44
N LEU A 210 -0.08 8.64 17.49
CA LEU A 210 -0.18 8.18 18.88
C LEU A 210 -1.52 7.49 19.14
N SER A 211 -2.63 8.12 18.75
CA SER A 211 -3.97 7.54 18.93
C SER A 211 -4.12 6.20 18.19
N TYR A 212 -3.53 6.08 17.01
CA TYR A 212 -3.56 4.88 16.19
C TYR A 212 -2.70 3.76 16.79
N THR A 213 -1.50 4.09 17.30
CA THR A 213 -0.64 3.16 18.05
C THR A 213 -1.32 2.59 19.29
N VAL A 214 -2.01 3.44 20.07
CA VAL A 214 -2.79 3.00 21.23
C VAL A 214 -3.97 2.14 20.78
N ALA A 215 -4.72 2.57 19.76
CA ALA A 215 -5.87 1.84 19.23
C ALA A 215 -5.51 0.43 18.73
N VAL A 216 -4.36 0.29 18.07
CA VAL A 216 -3.80 -0.99 17.62
C VAL A 216 -3.56 -1.97 18.79
N CYS A 217 -3.17 -1.45 19.96
CA CYS A 217 -2.92 -2.27 21.15
C CYS A 217 -4.20 -2.64 21.93
N LEU A 218 -5.35 -2.04 21.58
CA LEU A 218 -6.62 -2.28 22.26
C LEU A 218 -7.42 -3.42 21.61
N PRO A 219 -8.22 -4.17 22.40
CA PRO A 219 -9.06 -5.23 21.86
C PRO A 219 -10.13 -4.69 20.90
N PRO A 220 -10.66 -5.56 20.00
CA PRO A 220 -11.76 -5.22 19.11
C PRO A 220 -12.98 -4.61 19.79
N ASP A 221 -13.61 -3.66 19.11
CA ASP A 221 -14.96 -3.21 19.46
C ASP A 221 -15.92 -4.42 19.44
N GLY A 222 -16.55 -4.73 20.57
CA GLY A 222 -17.41 -5.92 20.75
C GLY A 222 -18.69 -5.98 19.89
N ARG A 223 -18.85 -5.09 18.90
CA ARG A 223 -20.01 -5.01 18.01
C ARG A 223 -20.06 -6.10 16.94
N SER A 224 -19.02 -6.93 16.81
CA SER A 224 -18.96 -8.06 15.86
C SER A 224 -19.62 -9.36 16.37
N ARG A 225 -20.59 -9.27 17.31
CA ARG A 225 -21.28 -10.43 17.91
C ARG A 225 -22.78 -10.50 17.62
N LYS A 226 -23.25 -9.84 16.56
CA LYS A 226 -24.60 -10.00 16.00
C LYS A 226 -24.49 -10.18 14.48
N GLY A 227 -24.67 -11.41 14.00
CA GLY A 227 -24.48 -11.76 12.59
C GLY A 227 -24.07 -13.23 12.38
N LYS A 228 -24.88 -14.15 12.91
CA LYS A 228 -25.00 -15.52 12.38
C LYS A 228 -26.35 -15.63 11.70
#